data_AF-A0A918VDW4-F1
#
_entry.id   AF-A0A918VDW4-F1
#
_cell.length_a   1.000
_cell.length_b   1.000
_cell.length_c   1.000
_cell.angle_alpha   90.00
_cell.angle_beta   90.00
_cell.angle_gamma   90.00
#
_symmetry.space_group_name_H-M   'P 1'
#
loop_
_entity.id
_entity.type
_entity.pdbx_description
1 polymer ?
#
loop_
_entity_poly.entity_id
_entity_poly.type
_entity_poly.pdbx_seq_one_letter_code
_entity_poly.pdbx_strand_id
1 'polypeptide(L)'
;MEIHVRNRLHVRVSERIGDDADGSFLKACREAPEDSHLHGVQSVGDTMFNELQAAHLVAELGGLAEEKQTDVIRRVAKMAQEAAACRGYLYISGD
;
A
#
# COMPACT_ATOMS: atom_id res chain seq x y z
N MET A 1 4.69 1.50 -10.78
CA MET A 1 3.98 2.04 -9.60
C MET A 1 4.98 2.39 -8.51
N GLU A 2 4.83 3.56 -7.87
CA GLU A 2 5.67 4.06 -6.77
C GLU A 2 4.88 4.10 -5.46
N ILE A 3 5.47 3.67 -4.34
CA ILE A 3 4.83 3.67 -3.02
C ILE A 3 5.77 4.32 -1.98
N HIS A 4 5.24 5.23 -1.16
CA HIS A 4 5.96 5.86 -0.05
C HIS A 4 5.02 6.40 1.03
N VAL A 5 5.57 6.73 2.20
CA VAL A 5 4.84 7.36 3.31
C VAL A 5 5.01 8.87 3.27
N ARG A 6 3.90 9.59 3.49
CA ARG A 6 3.87 11.04 3.72
C ARG A 6 3.38 11.36 5.13
N ASN A 7 3.86 12.45 5.72
CA ASN A 7 3.31 12.97 6.97
C ASN A 7 2.05 13.82 6.73
N ARG A 8 1.48 14.41 7.79
CA ARG A 8 0.29 15.29 7.72
C ARG A 8 0.46 16.54 6.87
N LEU A 9 1.70 16.95 6.61
CA LEU A 9 2.02 18.08 5.74
C LEU A 9 2.26 17.64 4.29
N HIS A 10 1.92 16.39 3.95
CA HIS A 10 2.20 15.76 2.66
C HIS A 10 3.70 15.71 2.28
N VAL A 11 4.59 15.86 3.25
CA VAL A 11 6.04 15.69 3.03
C VAL A 11 6.36 14.21 3.13
N ARG A 12 7.10 13.69 2.14
CA ARG A 12 7.57 12.30 2.14
C ARG A 12 8.57 12.07 3.27
N VAL A 13 8.36 11.02 4.04
CA VAL A 13 9.18 10.66 5.21
C VAL A 13 9.81 9.26 5.13
N SER A 14 9.47 8.47 4.12
CA SER A 14 10.08 7.17 3.86
C SER A 14 10.86 7.14 2.55
N GLU A 15 11.63 6.07 2.36
CA GLU A 15 12.11 5.66 1.05
C GLU A 15 10.95 5.32 0.10
N ARG A 16 11.25 5.34 -1.20
CA ARG A 16 10.35 4.86 -2.25
C ARG A 16 10.56 3.37 -2.45
N ILE A 17 9.46 2.65 -2.66
CA ILE A 17 9.50 1.31 -3.26
C ILE A 17 8.78 1.35 -4.60
N GLY A 18 9.31 0.60 -5.56
CA GLY A 18 8.65 0.34 -6.84
C GLY A 18 8.00 -1.02 -6.84
N ASP A 19 6.88 -1.13 -7.54
CA ASP A 19 6.28 -2.39 -7.99
C ASP A 19 6.17 -2.31 -9.52
N ASP A 20 6.71 -3.32 -10.21
CA ASP A 20 6.77 -3.40 -11.67
C ASP A 20 5.54 -4.12 -12.27
N ALA A 21 5.51 -4.34 -13.59
CA ALA A 21 4.33 -4.86 -14.29
C ALA A 21 4.01 -6.34 -13.97
N ASP A 22 5.00 -7.10 -13.49
CA ASP A 22 4.83 -8.43 -12.87
C ASP A 22 4.64 -8.32 -11.34
N GLY A 23 4.44 -7.09 -10.87
CA GLY A 23 4.36 -6.67 -9.49
C GLY A 23 3.30 -7.40 -8.70
N SER A 24 3.77 -8.18 -7.73
CA SER A 24 2.94 -8.95 -6.81
C SER A 24 1.91 -8.11 -6.04
N PHE A 25 2.20 -6.83 -5.77
CA PHE A 25 1.28 -5.96 -5.05
C PHE A 25 0.16 -5.44 -5.96
N LEU A 26 0.47 -4.97 -7.17
CA LEU A 26 -0.56 -4.60 -8.15
C LEU A 26 -1.46 -5.79 -8.48
N LYS A 27 -0.87 -6.97 -8.62
CA LYS A 27 -1.62 -8.23 -8.83
C LYS A 27 -2.55 -8.51 -7.65
N ALA A 28 -2.07 -8.38 -6.41
CA ALA A 28 -2.90 -8.55 -5.21
C ALA A 28 -4.05 -7.52 -5.17
N CYS A 29 -3.81 -6.28 -5.57
CA CYS A 29 -4.85 -5.25 -5.68
C CYS A 29 -5.92 -5.59 -6.73
N ARG A 30 -5.52 -6.11 -7.90
CA ARG A 30 -6.46 -6.52 -8.96
C ARG A 30 -7.28 -7.75 -8.60
N GLU A 31 -6.70 -8.68 -7.85
CA GLU A 31 -7.37 -9.90 -7.39
C GLU A 31 -8.20 -9.68 -6.11
N ALA A 32 -8.11 -8.49 -5.50
CA ALA A 32 -8.80 -8.19 -4.26
C ALA A 32 -10.32 -8.09 -4.47
N PRO A 33 -11.12 -8.60 -3.52
CA PRO A 33 -12.57 -8.42 -3.48
C PRO A 33 -12.98 -6.93 -3.56
N GLU A 34 -14.14 -6.62 -4.12
CA GLU A 34 -14.62 -5.23 -4.29
C GLU A 34 -14.74 -4.45 -2.95
N ASP A 35 -14.91 -5.15 -1.83
CA ASP A 35 -15.01 -4.59 -0.49
C ASP A 35 -13.65 -4.40 0.22
N SER A 36 -12.56 -4.85 -0.38
CA SER A 36 -11.20 -4.72 0.16
C SER A 36 -10.59 -3.35 -0.14
N HIS A 37 -9.78 -2.84 0.80
CA HIS A 37 -9.01 -1.61 0.60
C HIS A 37 -8.00 -1.73 -0.56
N LEU A 38 -7.52 -2.95 -0.82
CA LEU A 38 -6.63 -3.24 -1.95
C LEU A 38 -7.30 -3.01 -3.30
N HIS A 39 -8.62 -3.24 -3.41
CA HIS A 39 -9.36 -2.98 -4.65
C HIS A 39 -9.44 -1.48 -4.99
N GLY A 40 -9.31 -0.62 -3.98
CA GLY A 40 -9.27 0.84 -4.17
C GLY A 40 -7.97 1.35 -4.79
N VAL A 41 -6.93 0.52 -4.94
CA VAL A 41 -5.66 0.92 -5.54
C VAL A 41 -5.76 0.91 -7.06
N GLN A 42 -5.67 2.09 -7.65
CA GLN A 42 -5.74 2.24 -9.11
C GLN A 42 -4.37 2.00 -9.74
N SER A 43 -4.35 1.35 -10.91
CA SER A 43 -3.12 1.14 -11.67
C SER A 43 -2.64 2.40 -12.40
N VAL A 44 -3.52 3.38 -12.58
CA VAL A 44 -3.24 4.69 -13.18
C VAL A 44 -3.80 5.75 -12.26
N GLY A 45 -2.99 6.76 -11.93
CA GLY A 45 -3.35 7.83 -11.00
C GLY A 45 -2.89 7.56 -9.57
N ASP A 46 -3.18 8.52 -8.69
CA ASP A 46 -2.70 8.48 -7.31
C ASP A 46 -3.76 7.93 -6.36
N THR A 47 -3.35 7.00 -5.50
CA THR A 47 -4.15 6.47 -4.39
C THR A 47 -3.50 6.87 -3.07
N MET A 48 -4.31 7.30 -2.10
CA MET A 48 -3.84 7.71 -0.78
C MET A 48 -4.67 7.06 0.31
N PHE A 49 -4.00 6.35 1.22
CA PHE A 49 -4.61 5.80 2.42
C PHE A 49 -4.26 6.69 3.63
N ASN A 50 -5.27 7.16 4.34
CA ASN A 50 -5.08 7.83 5.62
C ASN A 50 -4.72 6.83 6.74
N GLU A 51 -4.49 7.33 7.96
CA GLU A 51 -4.08 6.51 9.11
C GLU A 51 -5.01 5.31 9.40
N LEU A 52 -6.33 5.50 9.27
CA LEU A 52 -7.32 4.46 9.53
C LEU A 52 -7.32 3.42 8.40
N GLN A 53 -7.34 3.87 7.15
CA GLN A 53 -7.33 2.98 6.00
C GLN A 53 -6.00 2.22 5.89
N ALA A 54 -4.87 2.85 6.26
CA ALA A 54 -3.57 2.20 6.31
C ALA A 54 -3.54 1.10 7.38
N ALA A 55 -4.18 1.31 8.54
CA ALA A 55 -4.31 0.26 9.56
C ALA A 55 -5.16 -0.93 9.06
N HIS A 56 -6.25 -0.68 8.34
CA HIS A 56 -7.02 -1.75 7.69
C HIS A 56 -6.21 -2.47 6.62
N LEU A 57 -5.46 -1.74 5.80
CA LEU A 57 -4.57 -2.31 4.78
C LEU A 57 -3.49 -3.22 5.38
N VAL A 58 -2.92 -2.87 6.54
CA VAL A 58 -1.99 -3.75 7.27
C VAL A 58 -2.64 -5.08 7.61
N ALA A 59 -3.89 -5.04 8.11
CA ALA A 59 -4.61 -6.26 8.48
C ALA A 59 -4.93 -7.11 7.25
N GLU A 60 -5.35 -6.50 6.14
CA GLU A 60 -5.62 -7.21 4.88
C GLU A 60 -4.35 -7.85 4.31
N LEU A 61 -3.25 -7.10 4.23
CA LEU A 61 -1.98 -7.62 3.71
C LEU A 61 -1.38 -8.71 4.60
N GLY A 62 -1.52 -8.58 5.92
CA GLY A 62 -1.10 -9.62 6.88
C GLY A 62 -1.96 -10.88 6.85
N GLY A 63 -3.21 -10.77 6.37
CA GLY A 63 -4.14 -11.90 6.21
C GLY A 63 -3.98 -12.66 4.88
N LEU A 64 -3.13 -12.18 3.96
CA LEU A 64 -2.84 -12.89 2.72
C LEU A 64 -2.14 -14.23 3.00
N ALA A 65 -2.48 -15.23 2.19
CA ALA A 65 -1.83 -16.54 2.21
C ALA A 65 -0.30 -16.40 2.02
N GLU A 66 0.48 -17.29 2.62
CA GLU A 66 1.94 -17.16 2.71
C GLU A 66 2.61 -17.06 1.32
N GLU A 67 2.08 -17.79 0.34
CA GLU A 67 2.51 -17.75 -1.06
C GLU A 67 2.27 -16.40 -1.75
N LYS A 68 1.32 -15.59 -1.24
CA LYS A 68 1.05 -14.24 -1.71
C LYS A 68 1.85 -13.19 -0.93
N GLN A 69 2.51 -13.54 0.18
CA GLN A 69 3.34 -12.61 0.95
C GLN A 69 4.72 -12.43 0.32
N THR A 70 4.77 -11.77 -0.83
CA THR A 70 6.06 -11.40 -1.44
C THR A 70 6.79 -10.34 -0.63
N ASP A 71 8.08 -10.15 -0.92
CA ASP A 71 8.87 -9.12 -0.24
C ASP A 71 8.32 -7.71 -0.48
N VAL A 72 7.76 -7.45 -1.65
CA VAL A 72 7.10 -6.16 -1.93
C VAL A 72 5.87 -6.00 -1.04
N ILE A 73 5.00 -7.01 -0.93
CA ILE A 73 3.82 -6.97 -0.07
C ILE A 73 4.19 -6.75 1.40
N ARG A 74 5.23 -7.44 1.89
CA ARG A 74 5.74 -7.23 3.26
C ARG A 74 6.26 -5.81 3.47
N ARG A 75 6.94 -5.23 2.48
CA ARG A 75 7.41 -3.84 2.54
C ARG A 75 6.25 -2.85 2.51
N VAL A 76 5.23 -3.07 1.68
CA VAL A 76 4.02 -2.25 1.65
C VAL A 76 3.29 -2.32 2.99
N ALA A 77 3.12 -3.51 3.56
CA ALA A 77 2.50 -3.68 4.88
C ALA A 77 3.28 -2.92 5.97
N LYS A 78 4.61 -2.97 5.94
CA LYS A 78 5.46 -2.18 6.86
C LYS A 78 5.25 -0.67 6.67
N MET A 79 5.21 -0.17 5.43
CA MET A 79 4.95 1.24 5.17
C MET A 79 3.55 1.68 5.60
N ALA A 80 2.54 0.83 5.39
CA ALA A 80 1.19 1.07 5.86
C ALA A 80 1.14 1.17 7.40
N GLN A 81 1.88 0.30 8.09
CA GLN A 81 2.03 0.35 9.55
C GLN A 81 2.72 1.65 10.00
N GLU A 82 3.79 2.08 9.33
CA GLU A 82 4.47 3.34 9.60
C GLU A 82 3.54 4.55 9.37
N ALA A 83 2.76 4.55 8.29
CA ALA A 83 1.78 5.58 8.00
C ALA A 83 0.69 5.67 9.09
N ALA A 84 0.16 4.51 9.54
CA ALA A 84 -0.82 4.44 10.61
C ALA A 84 -0.25 4.94 11.95
N ALA A 85 0.98 4.54 12.31
CA ALA A 85 1.62 4.93 13.56
C ALA A 85 1.96 6.43 13.63
N CYS A 86 2.41 7.01 12.52
CA CYS A 86 2.84 8.41 12.43
C CYS A 86 1.69 9.38 12.08
N ARG A 87 0.43 8.90 12.06
CA ARG A 87 -0.74 9.68 11.65
C ARG A 87 -0.58 10.33 10.27
N GLY A 88 0.10 9.62 9.38
CA GLY A 88 0.45 10.06 8.03
C GLY A 88 -0.44 9.43 6.96
N TYR A 89 0.13 9.29 5.77
CA TYR A 89 -0.51 8.72 4.60
C TYR A 89 0.40 7.71 3.93
N LEU A 90 -0.15 6.56 3.53
CA LEU A 90 0.49 5.73 2.52
C LEU A 90 0.07 6.27 1.16
N TYR A 91 1.05 6.64 0.35
CA TYR A 91 0.84 7.20 -0.98
C TYR A 91 1.30 6.20 -2.02
N ILE A 92 0.45 5.98 -3.01
CA ILE A 92 0.69 5.06 -4.12
C ILE A 92 0.45 5.86 -5.40
N SER A 93 1.44 5.88 -6.28
CA SER A 93 1.38 6.52 -7.59
C SER A 93 1.40 5.46 -8.67
N GLY A 94 0.28 5.33 -9.38
CA GLY A 94 0.18 4.59 -10.63
C GLY A 94 0.59 5.49 -11.79
N ASP A 95 1.66 5.12 -12.49
CA ASP A 95 2.10 5.69 -13.77
C ASP A 95 2.03 4.56 -14.80
#